data_AF-A0A0Q6YYM3-F1
#
_entry.id   AF-A0A0Q6YYM3-F1
#
_cell.length_a   1.000
_cell.length_b   1.000
_cell.length_c   1.000
_cell.angle_alpha   90.00
_cell.angle_beta   90.00
_cell.angle_gamma   90.00
#
_symmetry.space_group_name_H-M   'P 1'
#
loop_
_entity.id
_entity.type
_entity.pdbx_description
1 polymer ?
#
loop_
_entity_poly.entity_id
_entity_poly.type
_entity_poly.pdbx_seq_one_letter_code
_entity_poly.pdbx_strand_id
1 'polypeptide(L)'
;MRLNPGITMAHADDVLRRAETTWGNARGAHDYFRAYTDAVHETYPILKQAFATPDLAASIHSTAYWNLLPIGGARADIGFTSDPGVVANMRRALRAENQALVTEIENQVKALEQARNELEALKQLASRPGLPVVYDTNMLNHWSQPGDIRWRDVLKDQGETAPLTRLVVPLRVIDELDEQKYGQGELAKRATTAIRYLERVLRGSPPGDAVQLRQGTTIEVWVDTDDRGNDADLAILRCAADLDNLHPNTGSRVLTDDFGMRLRAQQVGLKVVSLPQDYKK
;
A
#
# COMPACT_ATOMS: atom_id res chain seq x y z
N MET A 1 -0.45 0.05 -2.34
CA MET A 1 0.78 -0.47 -2.99
C MET A 1 1.97 -0.47 -2.01
N ARG A 2 2.88 -1.44 -2.14
CA ARG A 2 4.10 -1.60 -1.36
C ARG A 2 5.26 -2.00 -2.27
N LEU A 3 6.42 -1.40 -2.03
CA LEU A 3 7.65 -1.69 -2.77
C LEU A 3 8.46 -2.77 -2.04
N ASN A 4 9.21 -3.56 -2.80
CA ASN A 4 10.19 -4.46 -2.20
C ASN A 4 11.29 -3.66 -1.46
N PRO A 5 11.86 -4.20 -0.37
CA PRO A 5 12.93 -3.53 0.36
C PRO A 5 14.09 -3.12 -0.55
N GLY A 6 14.57 -1.88 -0.39
CA GLY A 6 15.67 -1.33 -1.18
C GLY A 6 15.27 -0.76 -2.55
N ILE A 7 14.01 -0.91 -2.97
CA ILE A 7 13.51 -0.28 -4.19
C ILE A 7 13.14 1.18 -3.93
N THR A 8 13.68 2.08 -4.76
CA THR A 8 13.36 3.51 -4.66
C THR A 8 12.05 3.82 -5.39
N MET A 9 11.35 4.87 -4.95
CA MET A 9 10.15 5.37 -5.62
C MET A 9 10.40 5.71 -7.10
N ALA A 10 11.58 6.26 -7.43
CA ALA A 10 11.97 6.57 -8.81
C ALA A 10 12.15 5.30 -9.66
N HIS A 11 12.69 4.23 -9.08
CA HIS A 11 12.81 2.94 -9.78
C HIS A 11 11.44 2.31 -10.02
N ALA A 12 10.58 2.28 -9.00
CA ALA A 12 9.21 1.78 -9.13
C ALA A 12 8.41 2.54 -10.21
N ASP A 13 8.59 3.86 -10.28
CA ASP A 13 7.96 4.72 -11.29
C ASP A 13 8.41 4.37 -12.71
N ASP A 14 9.71 4.16 -12.92
CA ASP A 14 10.28 3.75 -14.21
C ASP A 14 9.78 2.36 -14.62
N VAL A 15 9.72 1.41 -13.68
CA VAL A 15 9.20 0.05 -13.92
C VAL A 15 7.74 0.09 -14.37
N LEU A 16 6.86 0.81 -13.66
CA LEU A 16 5.46 0.94 -14.09
C LEU A 16 5.34 1.61 -15.46
N ARG A 17 6.16 2.63 -15.74
CA ARG A 17 6.10 3.36 -17.01
C ARG A 17 6.48 2.45 -18.18
N ARG A 18 7.50 1.61 -18.01
CA ARG A 18 7.88 0.59 -19.00
C ARG A 18 6.78 -0.45 -19.18
N ALA A 19 6.18 -0.93 -18.10
CA ALA A 19 5.08 -1.88 -18.16
C ALA A 19 3.86 -1.29 -18.91
N GLU A 20 3.41 -0.09 -18.55
CA GLU A 20 2.32 0.61 -19.24
C GLU A 20 2.59 0.80 -20.73
N THR A 21 3.82 1.17 -21.10
CA THR A 21 4.22 1.31 -22.52
C THR A 21 4.11 -0.02 -23.25
N THR A 22 4.60 -1.10 -22.62
CA THR A 22 4.60 -2.45 -23.19
C THR A 22 3.17 -2.96 -23.41
N TRP A 23 2.32 -2.84 -22.40
CA TRP A 23 0.91 -3.25 -22.47
C TRP A 23 0.08 -2.34 -23.37
N GLY A 24 0.40 -1.04 -23.43
CA GLY A 24 -0.19 -0.09 -24.38
C GLY A 24 0.10 -0.44 -25.84
N ASN A 25 1.34 -0.89 -26.14
CA ASN A 25 1.69 -1.38 -27.46
C ASN A 25 0.94 -2.68 -27.81
N ALA A 26 0.77 -3.59 -26.84
CA ALA A 26 0.03 -4.84 -27.04
C ALA A 26 -1.45 -4.61 -27.39
N ARG A 27 -2.06 -3.54 -26.85
CA ARG A 27 -3.44 -3.13 -27.16
C ARG A 27 -3.67 -2.82 -28.63
N GLY A 28 -2.67 -2.28 -29.33
CA GLY A 28 -2.74 -1.92 -30.75
C GLY A 28 -2.20 -2.99 -31.70
N ALA A 29 -1.85 -4.17 -31.20
CA ALA A 29 -1.17 -5.19 -31.99
C ALA A 29 -2.10 -5.87 -32.99
N HIS A 30 -1.53 -6.27 -34.14
CA HIS A 30 -2.25 -7.07 -35.14
C HIS A 30 -2.24 -8.55 -34.76
N ASP A 31 -1.18 -9.02 -34.09
CA ASP A 31 -1.08 -10.35 -33.50
C ASP A 31 -1.16 -10.27 -31.98
N TYR A 32 -2.38 -10.33 -31.46
CA TYR A 32 -2.64 -10.21 -30.02
C TYR A 32 -1.97 -11.30 -29.20
N PHE A 33 -1.81 -12.52 -29.74
CA PHE A 33 -1.22 -13.61 -28.97
C PHE A 33 0.26 -13.34 -28.71
N ARG A 34 1.01 -13.04 -29.77
CA ARG A 34 2.43 -12.70 -29.66
C ARG A 34 2.64 -11.46 -28.79
N ALA A 35 1.86 -10.41 -29.02
CA ALA A 35 1.98 -9.18 -28.25
C ALA A 35 1.69 -9.39 -26.76
N TYR A 36 0.69 -10.22 -26.43
CA TYR A 36 0.38 -10.60 -25.06
C TYR A 36 1.54 -11.39 -24.41
N THR A 37 2.05 -12.43 -25.08
CA THR A 37 3.12 -13.27 -24.51
C THR A 37 4.44 -12.51 -24.35
N ASP A 38 4.75 -11.62 -25.28
CA ASP A 38 5.93 -10.74 -25.22
C ASP A 38 5.79 -9.76 -24.04
N ALA A 39 4.62 -9.13 -23.89
CA ALA A 39 4.33 -8.24 -22.77
C ALA A 39 4.43 -8.95 -21.41
N VAL A 40 3.91 -10.18 -21.30
CA VAL A 40 4.04 -11.01 -20.08
C VAL A 40 5.51 -11.27 -19.75
N HIS A 41 6.30 -11.76 -20.72
CA HIS A 41 7.71 -12.09 -20.50
C HIS A 41 8.55 -10.86 -20.11
N GLU A 42 8.30 -9.71 -20.74
CA GLU A 42 9.05 -8.49 -20.50
C GLU A 42 8.69 -7.86 -19.14
N THR A 43 7.40 -7.84 -18.78
CA THR A 43 6.93 -7.10 -17.61
C THR A 43 6.93 -7.90 -16.32
N TYR A 44 6.76 -9.23 -16.37
CA TYR A 44 6.76 -10.09 -15.18
C TYR A 44 8.00 -9.93 -14.28
N PRO A 45 9.25 -10.06 -14.77
CA PRO A 45 10.42 -10.03 -13.89
C PRO A 45 10.61 -8.66 -13.25
N ILE A 46 10.37 -7.57 -13.99
CA ILE A 46 10.56 -6.21 -13.48
C ILE A 46 9.49 -5.84 -12.46
N LEU A 47 8.23 -6.25 -12.67
CA LEU A 47 7.15 -5.98 -11.72
C LEU A 47 7.32 -6.79 -10.44
N LYS A 48 7.74 -8.06 -10.54
CA LYS A 48 8.04 -8.91 -9.39
C LYS A 48 9.18 -8.35 -8.54
N GLN A 49 10.19 -7.77 -9.18
CA GLN A 49 11.32 -7.18 -8.48
C GLN A 49 10.95 -5.88 -7.76
N ALA A 50 10.07 -5.07 -8.35
CA ALA A 50 9.74 -3.76 -7.80
C ALA A 50 8.62 -3.79 -6.73
N PHE A 51 7.57 -4.59 -6.93
CA PHE A 51 6.34 -4.51 -6.15
C PHE A 51 6.14 -5.75 -5.27
N ALA A 52 5.83 -5.51 -3.99
CA ALA A 52 5.49 -6.54 -3.03
C ALA A 52 3.96 -6.75 -2.95
N THR A 53 3.19 -5.66 -2.95
CA THR A 53 1.71 -5.69 -2.87
C THR A 53 1.09 -4.49 -3.61
N PRO A 54 -0.01 -4.63 -4.37
CA PRO A 54 -0.51 -5.89 -4.89
C PRO A 54 0.60 -6.60 -5.70
N ASP A 55 0.59 -7.93 -5.69
CA ASP A 55 1.53 -8.70 -6.51
C ASP A 55 1.10 -8.58 -7.98
N LEU A 56 1.52 -7.48 -8.61
CA LEU A 56 1.27 -7.21 -10.03
C LEU A 56 1.89 -8.30 -10.92
N ALA A 57 2.91 -9.02 -10.43
CA ALA A 57 3.48 -10.14 -11.16
C ALA A 57 2.59 -11.38 -11.06
N ALA A 58 1.91 -11.61 -9.94
CA ALA A 58 0.92 -12.68 -9.83
C ALA A 58 -0.31 -12.42 -10.71
N SER A 59 -0.74 -11.16 -10.87
CA SER A 59 -1.85 -10.84 -11.79
C SER A 59 -1.50 -11.09 -13.26
N ILE A 60 -0.21 -11.02 -13.62
CA ILE A 60 0.26 -11.33 -14.98
C ILE A 60 0.16 -12.83 -15.29
N HIS A 61 0.49 -13.70 -14.34
CA HIS A 61 0.27 -15.14 -14.44
C HIS A 61 -1.11 -15.56 -13.92
N SER A 62 -2.15 -14.86 -14.40
CA SER A 62 -3.54 -15.13 -14.05
C SER A 62 -4.00 -16.52 -14.51
N THR A 63 -5.13 -16.99 -14.00
CA THR A 63 -5.80 -18.19 -14.56
C THR A 63 -6.09 -18.01 -16.06
N ALA A 64 -6.35 -16.78 -16.52
CA ALA A 64 -6.54 -16.49 -17.93
C ALA A 64 -5.26 -16.72 -18.74
N TYR A 65 -4.09 -16.31 -18.24
CA TYR A 65 -2.80 -16.59 -18.87
C TYR A 65 -2.62 -18.09 -19.17
N TRP A 66 -2.82 -18.95 -18.17
CA TRP A 66 -2.66 -20.39 -18.32
C TRP A 66 -3.69 -21.03 -19.26
N ASN A 67 -4.87 -20.42 -19.41
CA ASN A 67 -5.89 -20.88 -20.34
C ASN A 67 -5.65 -20.38 -21.78
N LEU A 68 -5.02 -19.22 -21.96
CA LEU A 68 -4.73 -18.63 -23.27
C LEU A 68 -3.45 -19.19 -23.90
N LEU A 69 -2.47 -19.59 -23.08
CA LEU A 69 -1.18 -20.11 -23.54
C LEU A 69 -1.30 -21.35 -24.46
N PRO A 70 -2.11 -22.39 -24.13
CA PRO A 70 -2.30 -23.54 -25.01
C PRO A 70 -3.05 -23.19 -26.30
N ILE A 71 -3.94 -22.20 -26.26
CA ILE A 71 -4.78 -21.81 -27.40
C ILE A 71 -3.92 -21.18 -28.49
N GLY A 72 -3.03 -20.24 -28.15
CA GLY A 72 -2.15 -19.64 -29.15
C GLY A 72 -0.93 -20.48 -29.50
N GLY A 73 -0.46 -21.35 -28.59
CA GLY A 73 0.61 -22.33 -28.88
C GLY A 73 0.18 -23.42 -29.87
N ALA A 74 -1.12 -23.69 -29.97
CA ALA A 74 -1.70 -24.63 -30.93
C ALA A 74 -2.01 -24.03 -32.31
N ARG A 75 -1.52 -22.81 -32.62
CA ARG A 75 -1.45 -22.28 -34.00
C ARG A 75 -0.44 -23.09 -34.84
N ALA A 76 -0.63 -24.40 -34.92
CA ALA A 76 0.00 -25.24 -35.92
C ALA A 76 -0.47 -24.72 -37.29
N ASP A 77 0.46 -24.67 -38.23
CA ASP A 77 0.27 -24.27 -39.63
C ASP A 77 -1.15 -24.59 -40.09
N ILE A 78 -1.94 -23.55 -40.33
CA ILE A 78 -3.29 -23.67 -40.88
C ILE A 78 -3.12 -24.36 -42.22
N GLY A 79 -3.32 -25.69 -42.24
CA GLY A 79 -3.32 -26.46 -43.47
C GLY A 79 -4.29 -25.79 -44.43
N PHE A 80 -3.82 -25.49 -45.64
CA PHE A 80 -4.66 -24.89 -46.67
C PHE A 80 -5.92 -25.75 -46.85
N THR A 81 -7.07 -25.21 -46.47
CA THR A 81 -8.38 -25.81 -46.69
C THR A 81 -9.22 -24.88 -47.55
N SER A 82 -9.84 -25.45 -48.58
CA SER A 82 -10.77 -24.74 -49.45
C SER A 82 -12.23 -24.92 -49.04
N ASP A 83 -12.51 -25.68 -47.96
CA ASP A 83 -13.88 -25.90 -47.47
C ASP A 83 -14.42 -24.63 -46.79
N PRO A 84 -15.47 -23.99 -47.34
CA PRO A 84 -16.04 -22.77 -46.77
C PRO A 84 -16.57 -22.93 -45.34
N GLY A 85 -17.08 -24.10 -44.97
CA GLY A 85 -17.60 -24.39 -43.63
C GLY A 85 -16.48 -24.46 -42.60
N VAL A 86 -15.35 -25.09 -42.96
CA VAL A 86 -14.15 -25.15 -42.12
C VAL A 86 -13.54 -23.76 -41.96
N VAL A 87 -13.42 -22.98 -43.05
CA VAL A 87 -12.93 -21.59 -43.01
C VAL A 87 -13.82 -20.70 -42.13
N ALA A 88 -15.14 -20.85 -42.20
CA ALA A 88 -16.07 -20.07 -41.37
C ALA A 88 -15.91 -20.40 -39.88
N ASN A 89 -15.75 -21.68 -39.52
CA ASN A 89 -15.53 -22.11 -38.14
C ASN A 89 -14.17 -21.64 -37.61
N MET A 90 -13.11 -21.75 -38.41
CA MET A 90 -11.77 -21.23 -38.07
C MET A 90 -11.80 -19.72 -37.80
N ARG A 91 -12.49 -18.94 -38.66
CA ARG A 91 -12.65 -17.49 -38.45
C ARG A 91 -13.41 -17.15 -37.17
N ARG A 92 -14.43 -17.94 -36.78
CA ARG A 92 -15.15 -17.72 -35.52
C ARG A 92 -14.26 -18.03 -34.32
N ALA A 93 -13.52 -19.14 -34.35
CA ALA A 93 -12.59 -19.52 -33.28
C ALA A 93 -11.51 -18.44 -33.09
N LEU A 94 -10.89 -17.97 -34.18
CA LEU A 94 -9.86 -16.92 -34.13
C LEU A 94 -10.41 -15.59 -33.58
N ARG A 95 -11.66 -15.23 -33.91
CA ARG A 95 -12.29 -14.03 -33.33
C ARG A 95 -12.51 -14.18 -31.83
N ALA A 96 -12.98 -15.34 -31.37
CA ALA A 96 -13.20 -15.60 -29.95
C ALA A 96 -11.87 -15.57 -29.17
N GLU A 97 -10.81 -16.17 -29.72
CA GLU A 97 -9.45 -16.11 -29.16
C GLU A 97 -8.94 -14.67 -29.07
N ASN A 98 -9.01 -13.92 -30.18
CA ASN A 98 -8.59 -12.52 -30.20
C ASN A 98 -9.40 -11.68 -29.21
N GLN A 99 -10.71 -11.92 -29.07
CA GLN A 99 -11.55 -11.23 -28.10
C GLN A 99 -11.13 -11.53 -26.65
N ALA A 100 -10.79 -12.78 -26.35
CA ALA A 100 -10.30 -13.16 -25.02
C ALA A 100 -8.94 -12.50 -24.71
N LEU A 101 -8.01 -12.50 -25.68
CA LEU A 101 -6.71 -11.85 -25.54
C LEU A 101 -6.85 -10.32 -25.35
N VAL A 102 -7.68 -9.67 -26.16
CA VAL A 102 -7.98 -8.24 -26.01
C VAL A 102 -8.55 -7.95 -24.62
N THR A 103 -9.48 -8.77 -24.14
CA THR A 103 -10.08 -8.59 -22.81
C THR A 103 -9.03 -8.71 -21.71
N GLU A 104 -8.13 -9.69 -21.81
CA GLU A 104 -7.05 -9.84 -20.83
C GLU A 104 -6.05 -8.69 -20.88
N ILE A 105 -5.65 -8.23 -22.08
CA ILE A 105 -4.79 -7.04 -22.23
C ILE A 105 -5.43 -5.82 -21.57
N GLU A 106 -6.72 -5.57 -21.80
CA GLU A 106 -7.46 -4.47 -21.17
C GLU A 106 -7.51 -4.60 -19.64
N ASN A 107 -7.65 -5.81 -19.10
CA ASN A 107 -7.60 -6.05 -17.66
C ASN A 107 -6.22 -5.72 -17.07
N GLN A 108 -5.15 -6.13 -17.74
CA GLN A 108 -3.78 -5.83 -17.30
C GLN A 108 -3.48 -4.32 -17.38
N VAL A 109 -3.93 -3.63 -18.44
CA VAL A 109 -3.82 -2.17 -18.54
C VAL A 109 -4.53 -1.48 -17.38
N LYS A 110 -5.77 -1.87 -17.06
CA LYS A 110 -6.51 -1.30 -15.91
C LYS A 110 -5.81 -1.55 -14.58
N ALA A 111 -5.24 -2.75 -14.39
CA ALA A 111 -4.48 -3.07 -13.18
C ALA A 111 -3.23 -2.18 -13.05
N LEU A 112 -2.53 -1.90 -14.16
CA LEU A 112 -1.39 -0.97 -14.19
C LEU A 112 -1.81 0.48 -13.94
N GLU A 113 -2.93 0.93 -14.48
CA GLU A 113 -3.48 2.26 -14.21
C GLU A 113 -3.84 2.44 -12.73
N GLN A 114 -4.46 1.42 -12.11
CA GLN A 114 -4.71 1.43 -10.67
C GLN A 114 -3.40 1.47 -9.88
N ALA A 115 -2.43 0.63 -10.25
CA ALA A 115 -1.11 0.60 -9.66
C ALA A 115 -0.40 1.97 -9.74
N ARG A 116 -0.52 2.68 -10.87
CA ARG A 116 -0.02 4.04 -11.04
C ARG A 116 -0.64 5.01 -10.07
N ASN A 117 -1.97 4.99 -9.94
CA ASN A 117 -2.69 5.87 -9.01
C ASN A 117 -2.26 5.62 -7.57
N GLU A 118 -2.06 4.34 -7.18
CA GLU A 118 -1.53 3.99 -5.86
C GLU A 118 -0.09 4.47 -5.67
N LEU A 119 0.78 4.36 -6.68
CA LEU A 119 2.15 4.87 -6.61
C LEU A 119 2.18 6.40 -6.46
N GLU A 120 1.33 7.12 -7.18
CA GLU A 120 1.23 8.58 -7.04
C GLU A 120 0.73 8.99 -5.65
N ALA A 121 -0.23 8.27 -5.07
CA ALA A 121 -0.65 8.49 -3.70
C ALA A 121 0.51 8.28 -2.70
N LEU A 122 1.32 7.23 -2.90
CA LEU A 122 2.52 7.00 -2.10
C LEU A 122 3.57 8.10 -2.29
N LYS A 123 3.78 8.61 -3.51
CA LYS A 123 4.70 9.73 -3.76
C LYS A 123 4.27 10.99 -3.04
N GLN A 124 2.98 11.31 -3.12
CA GLN A 124 2.41 12.45 -2.40
C GLN A 124 2.67 12.30 -0.90
N LEU A 125 2.47 11.11 -0.36
CA LEU A 125 2.71 10.84 1.05
C LEU A 125 4.20 10.90 1.45
N ALA A 126 5.09 10.37 0.62
CA ALA A 126 6.54 10.45 0.83
C ALA A 126 7.03 11.92 0.78
N SER A 127 6.40 12.76 -0.03
CA SER A 127 6.74 14.18 -0.14
C SER A 127 6.29 15.03 1.06
N ARG A 128 5.43 14.49 1.94
CA ARG A 128 4.91 15.23 3.09
C ARG A 128 6.02 15.53 4.10
N PRO A 129 6.16 16.79 4.52
CA PRO A 129 7.22 17.18 5.43
C PRO A 129 6.97 16.66 6.84
N GLY A 130 8.06 16.44 7.57
CA GLY A 130 8.04 16.09 9.00
C GLY A 130 8.33 14.62 9.28
N LEU A 131 8.68 14.36 10.55
CA LEU A 131 9.03 13.04 11.04
C LEU A 131 7.77 12.19 11.28
N PRO A 132 7.59 11.05 10.58
CA PRO A 132 6.47 10.16 10.83
C PRO A 132 6.61 9.49 12.20
N VAL A 133 5.58 9.64 13.03
CA VAL A 133 5.46 8.98 14.35
C VAL A 133 4.15 8.18 14.35
N VAL A 134 4.25 6.86 14.33
CA VAL A 134 3.11 5.95 14.24
C VAL A 134 2.59 5.62 15.63
N TYR A 135 1.29 5.81 15.84
CA TYR A 135 0.63 5.54 17.11
C TYR A 135 0.31 4.07 17.31
N ASP A 136 0.47 3.64 18.56
CA ASP A 136 -0.13 2.44 19.15
C ASP A 136 -1.44 2.82 19.87
N THR A 137 -2.42 1.93 19.88
CA THR A 137 -3.68 2.01 20.62
C THR A 137 -3.48 2.31 22.11
N ASN A 138 -2.49 1.69 22.74
CA ASN A 138 -2.19 1.92 24.15
C ASN A 138 -1.79 3.38 24.44
N MET A 139 -1.14 4.04 23.47
CA MET A 139 -0.74 5.43 23.60
C MET A 139 -1.94 6.36 23.67
N LEU A 140 -3.00 6.11 22.88
CA LEU A 140 -4.21 6.94 22.90
C LEU A 140 -5.05 6.70 24.18
N ASN A 141 -5.04 5.49 24.70
CA ASN A 141 -5.80 5.14 25.91
C ASN A 141 -5.18 5.71 27.18
N HIS A 142 -3.88 5.48 27.38
CA HIS A 142 -3.22 5.68 28.67
C HIS A 142 -2.45 7.01 28.81
N TRP A 143 -2.28 7.74 27.71
CA TRP A 143 -1.50 8.98 27.72
C TRP A 143 -2.32 10.20 27.34
N SER A 144 -1.74 11.37 27.59
CA SER A 144 -2.27 12.68 27.22
C SER A 144 -2.66 12.74 25.74
N GLN A 145 -3.61 13.62 25.41
CA GLN A 145 -4.07 13.73 24.02
C GLN A 145 -2.92 14.20 23.12
N PRO A 146 -2.87 13.76 21.85
CA PRO A 146 -1.83 14.15 20.88
C PRO A 146 -1.55 15.66 20.80
N GLY A 147 -2.58 16.50 20.94
CA GLY A 147 -2.47 17.96 20.88
C GLY A 147 -1.85 18.62 22.13
N ASP A 148 -1.88 17.94 23.29
CA ASP A 148 -1.36 18.47 24.56
C ASP A 148 0.14 18.16 24.73
N ILE A 149 0.66 17.21 23.95
CA ILE A 149 2.05 16.76 24.01
C ILE A 149 2.97 17.75 23.28
N ARG A 150 4.10 18.09 23.91
CA ARG A 150 5.15 18.92 23.28
C ARG A 150 6.10 18.05 22.46
N TRP A 151 5.64 17.63 21.28
CA TRP A 151 6.37 16.70 20.40
C TRP A 151 7.82 17.11 20.11
N ARG A 152 8.07 18.40 19.91
CA ARG A 152 9.43 18.90 19.69
C ARG A 152 10.37 18.57 20.85
N ASP A 153 9.90 18.75 22.07
CA ASP A 153 10.71 18.52 23.27
C ASP A 153 10.90 17.01 23.48
N VAL A 154 9.82 16.23 23.35
CA VAL A 154 9.85 14.76 23.46
C VAL A 154 10.81 14.12 22.46
N LEU A 155 10.79 14.56 21.20
CA LEU A 155 11.68 14.04 20.16
C LEU A 155 13.13 14.50 20.38
N LYS A 156 13.33 15.76 20.77
CA LYS A 156 14.67 16.30 21.05
C LYS A 156 15.35 15.56 22.19
N ASP A 157 14.62 15.26 23.27
CA ASP A 157 15.15 14.52 24.42
C ASP A 157 15.57 13.09 24.06
N GLN A 158 15.01 12.54 22.97
CA GLN A 158 15.36 11.23 22.41
C GLN A 158 16.38 11.32 21.27
N GLY A 159 17.02 12.48 21.08
CA GLY A 159 18.07 12.70 20.08
C GLY A 159 17.56 12.96 18.66
N GLU A 160 16.25 13.12 18.47
CA GLU A 160 15.64 13.37 17.16
C GLU A 160 15.47 14.87 16.93
N THR A 161 16.08 15.38 15.85
CA THR A 161 16.03 16.81 15.52
C THR A 161 15.08 17.04 14.35
N ALA A 162 13.78 17.02 14.62
CA ALA A 162 12.74 17.23 13.61
C ALA A 162 11.96 18.54 13.85
N PRO A 163 11.98 19.51 12.92
CA PRO A 163 11.23 20.76 13.08
C PRO A 163 9.71 20.56 12.95
N LEU A 164 9.31 19.52 12.22
CA LEU A 164 7.94 19.14 11.93
C LEU A 164 7.73 17.67 12.34
N THR A 165 6.65 17.39 13.04
CA THR A 165 6.24 16.04 13.47
C THR A 165 4.93 15.68 12.78
N ARG A 166 4.87 14.50 12.17
CA ARG A 166 3.68 13.97 11.53
C ARG A 166 3.20 12.75 12.30
N LEU A 167 2.13 12.93 13.07
CA LEU A 167 1.51 11.86 13.82
C LEU A 167 0.64 11.03 12.88
N VAL A 168 0.91 9.74 12.80
CA VAL A 168 0.18 8.83 11.95
C VAL A 168 -0.57 7.85 12.84
N VAL A 169 -1.90 7.81 12.70
CA VAL A 169 -2.76 6.85 13.39
C VAL A 169 -3.19 5.79 12.38
N PRO A 170 -2.70 4.54 12.48
CA PRO A 170 -3.19 3.46 11.64
C PRO A 170 -4.70 3.26 11.79
N LEU A 171 -5.41 2.95 10.70
CA LEU A 171 -6.83 2.64 10.76
C LEU A 171 -7.12 1.51 11.75
N ARG A 172 -6.23 0.51 11.82
CA ARG A 172 -6.33 -0.60 12.77
C ARG A 172 -6.39 -0.15 14.24
N VAL A 173 -5.70 0.93 14.59
CA VAL A 173 -5.76 1.52 15.94
C VAL A 173 -7.15 2.11 16.21
N ILE A 174 -7.79 2.68 15.20
CA ILE A 174 -9.16 3.20 15.31
C ILE A 174 -10.14 2.04 15.51
N ASP A 175 -9.98 0.96 14.74
CA ASP A 175 -10.80 -0.25 14.87
C ASP A 175 -10.70 -0.84 16.29
N GLU A 176 -9.47 -0.97 16.82
CA GLU A 176 -9.26 -1.48 18.18
C GLU A 176 -9.87 -0.56 19.25
N LEU A 177 -9.75 0.76 19.10
CA LEU A 177 -10.40 1.69 20.01
C LEU A 177 -11.92 1.54 19.97
N ASP A 178 -12.51 1.30 18.79
CA ASP A 178 -13.96 1.17 18.67
C ASP A 178 -14.44 -0.13 19.31
N GLU A 179 -13.74 -1.25 19.09
CA GLU A 179 -13.99 -2.50 19.81
C GLU A 179 -13.89 -2.32 21.34
N GLN A 180 -12.84 -1.65 21.82
CA GLN A 180 -12.64 -1.40 23.25
C GLN A 180 -13.70 -0.49 23.88
N LYS A 181 -14.26 0.45 23.12
CA LYS A 181 -15.33 1.35 23.57
C LYS A 181 -16.61 0.59 23.95
N TYR A 182 -16.90 -0.55 23.33
CA TYR A 182 -18.06 -1.39 23.67
C TYR A 182 -17.82 -2.31 24.88
N GLY A 183 -16.60 -2.34 25.41
CA GLY A 183 -16.25 -3.07 26.63
C GLY A 183 -16.83 -2.45 27.91
N GLN A 184 -16.37 -2.95 29.06
CA GLN A 184 -16.74 -2.43 30.38
C GLN A 184 -15.52 -1.87 31.12
N GLY A 185 -15.76 -0.93 32.05
CA GLY A 185 -14.73 -0.38 32.93
C GLY A 185 -14.00 0.86 32.41
N GLU A 186 -12.87 1.17 33.04
CA GLU A 186 -12.08 2.39 32.75
C GLU A 186 -11.45 2.39 31.35
N LEU A 187 -11.10 1.22 30.82
CA LEU A 187 -10.57 1.10 29.46
C LEU A 187 -11.59 1.56 28.41
N ALA A 188 -12.85 1.13 28.52
CA ALA A 188 -13.91 1.55 27.60
C ALA A 188 -14.17 3.06 27.63
N LYS A 189 -14.10 3.68 28.82
CA LYS A 189 -14.20 5.15 28.98
C LYS A 189 -13.02 5.88 28.33
N ARG A 190 -11.81 5.34 28.48
CA ARG A 190 -10.58 5.87 27.86
C ARG A 190 -10.65 5.78 26.34
N ALA A 191 -11.02 4.62 25.80
CA ALA A 191 -11.21 4.39 24.36
C ALA A 191 -12.29 5.32 23.78
N THR A 192 -13.44 5.46 24.46
CA THR A 192 -14.49 6.42 24.08
C THR A 192 -13.96 7.85 24.01
N THR A 193 -13.12 8.25 24.96
CA THR A 193 -12.54 9.59 25.02
C THR A 193 -11.54 9.80 23.88
N ALA A 194 -10.72 8.79 23.57
CA ALA A 194 -9.78 8.83 22.45
C ALA A 194 -10.51 8.96 21.10
N ILE A 195 -11.57 8.18 20.87
CA ILE A 195 -12.37 8.26 19.65
C ILE A 195 -13.00 9.64 19.49
N ARG A 196 -13.67 10.16 20.52
CA ARG A 196 -14.28 11.51 20.45
C ARG A 196 -13.24 12.59 20.17
N TYR A 197 -12.02 12.42 20.69
CA TYR A 197 -10.92 13.32 20.37
C TYR A 197 -10.54 13.25 18.88
N LEU A 198 -10.33 12.05 18.35
CA LEU A 198 -9.99 11.82 16.95
C LEU A 198 -11.09 12.34 16.02
N GLU A 199 -12.36 12.02 16.30
CA GLU A 199 -13.52 12.53 15.55
C GLU A 199 -13.57 14.06 15.51
N ARG A 200 -13.28 14.72 16.64
CA ARG A 200 -13.28 16.18 16.74
C ARG A 200 -12.15 16.79 15.91
N VAL A 201 -10.95 16.22 16.01
CA VAL A 201 -9.76 16.75 15.33
C VAL A 201 -9.82 16.51 13.83
N LEU A 202 -10.20 15.31 13.42
CA LEU A 202 -10.25 14.90 12.01
C LEU A 202 -11.54 15.34 11.31
N ARG A 203 -12.36 16.16 11.98
CA ARG A 203 -13.66 16.57 11.48
C ARG A 203 -13.53 17.35 10.17
N GLY A 204 -14.11 16.81 9.11
CA GLY A 204 -14.12 17.45 7.79
C GLY A 204 -12.83 17.25 6.98
N SER A 205 -11.91 16.41 7.47
CA SER A 205 -10.73 15.98 6.72
C SER A 205 -10.94 14.54 6.24
N PRO A 206 -10.74 14.26 4.94
CA PRO A 206 -10.82 12.89 4.46
C PRO A 206 -9.68 12.05 5.06
N PRO A 207 -9.84 10.72 5.13
CA PRO A 207 -8.75 9.84 5.57
C PRO A 207 -7.50 10.04 4.71
N GLY A 208 -6.34 10.04 5.37
CA GLY A 208 -5.08 10.34 4.70
C GLY A 208 -4.75 11.83 4.59
N ASP A 209 -5.63 12.77 4.93
CA ASP A 209 -5.25 14.20 5.00
C ASP A 209 -4.67 14.57 6.37
N ALA A 210 -3.59 15.34 6.34
CA ALA A 210 -2.91 15.81 7.54
C ALA A 210 -3.63 17.04 8.13
N VAL A 211 -4.07 16.92 9.38
CA VAL A 211 -4.70 18.00 10.14
C VAL A 211 -3.68 18.63 11.08
N GLN A 212 -3.60 19.96 11.09
CA GLN A 212 -2.73 20.66 12.02
C GLN A 212 -3.28 20.56 13.45
N LEU A 213 -2.52 19.96 14.36
CA LEU A 213 -2.84 19.94 15.80
C LEU A 213 -2.32 21.18 16.51
N ARG A 214 -1.05 21.51 16.23
CA ARG A 214 -0.30 22.59 16.87
C ARG A 214 0.81 23.03 15.94
N GLN A 215 1.40 24.21 16.12
CA GLN A 215 2.51 24.67 15.29
C GLN A 215 3.65 23.63 15.22
N GLY A 216 3.86 23.05 14.04
CA GLY A 216 4.88 22.03 13.79
C GLY A 216 4.47 20.59 14.07
N THR A 217 3.20 20.32 14.40
CA THR A 217 2.66 18.97 14.58
C THR A 217 1.36 18.79 13.79
N THR A 218 1.34 17.78 12.93
CA THR A 218 0.14 17.34 12.22
C THR A 218 -0.28 15.95 12.68
N ILE A 219 -1.55 15.59 12.45
CA ILE A 219 -2.08 14.25 12.65
C ILE A 219 -2.83 13.81 11.40
N GLU A 220 -2.64 12.57 10.99
CA GLU A 220 -3.33 11.95 9.87
C GLU A 220 -3.70 10.50 10.20
N VAL A 221 -4.76 10.00 9.55
CA VAL A 221 -5.13 8.59 9.62
C VAL A 221 -4.54 7.87 8.43
N TRP A 222 -3.81 6.79 8.70
CA TRP A 222 -3.31 5.91 7.66
C TRP A 222 -4.35 4.83 7.36
N VAL A 223 -4.97 4.94 6.18
CA VAL A 223 -5.84 3.89 5.65
C VAL A 223 -4.96 2.91 4.90
N ASP A 224 -4.59 1.83 5.57
CA ASP A 224 -3.99 0.69 4.88
C ASP A 224 -5.08 -0.05 4.10
N THR A 225 -4.78 -0.47 2.88
CA THR A 225 -5.70 -1.26 2.04
C THR A 225 -5.49 -2.76 2.21
N ASP A 226 -4.47 -3.19 2.97
CA ASP A 226 -4.13 -4.60 3.12
C ASP A 226 -4.67 -5.19 4.43
N ASP A 227 -5.86 -5.82 4.35
CA ASP A 227 -6.56 -6.50 5.46
C ASP A 227 -5.91 -7.85 5.87
N ARG A 228 -4.58 -7.96 5.76
CA ARG A 228 -3.86 -9.24 5.79
C ARG A 228 -3.35 -9.63 7.19
N GLY A 229 -4.25 -9.64 8.18
CA GLY A 229 -3.99 -10.33 9.43
C GLY A 229 -4.80 -9.83 10.64
N ASN A 230 -5.11 -10.76 11.53
CA ASN A 230 -5.83 -10.47 12.78
C ASN A 230 -4.95 -9.83 13.87
N ASP A 231 -3.63 -9.80 13.68
CA ASP A 231 -2.69 -9.27 14.67
C ASP A 231 -2.48 -7.76 14.45
N ALA A 232 -3.10 -6.96 15.32
CA ALA A 232 -3.05 -5.52 15.25
C ALA A 232 -1.64 -4.96 15.49
N ASP A 233 -0.83 -5.60 16.35
CA ASP A 233 0.53 -5.15 16.63
C ASP A 233 1.37 -5.23 15.35
N LEU A 234 1.24 -6.35 14.62
CA LEU A 234 1.93 -6.51 13.34
C LEU A 234 1.43 -5.52 12.29
N ALA A 235 0.13 -5.19 12.27
CA ALA A 235 -0.40 -4.18 11.36
C ALA A 235 0.19 -2.78 11.63
N ILE A 236 0.29 -2.38 12.91
CA ILE A 236 0.90 -1.11 13.32
C ILE A 236 2.38 -1.07 12.90
N LEU A 237 3.13 -2.14 13.17
CA LEU A 237 4.54 -2.23 12.79
C LEU A 237 4.75 -2.24 11.27
N ARG A 238 3.84 -2.85 10.50
CA ARG A 238 3.86 -2.80 9.04
C ARG A 238 3.65 -1.37 8.52
N CYS A 239 2.67 -0.65 9.06
CA CYS A 239 2.45 0.76 8.73
C CYS A 239 3.72 1.59 8.99
N ALA A 240 4.37 1.37 10.13
CA ALA A 240 5.63 2.03 10.44
C ALA A 240 6.77 1.64 9.49
N ALA A 241 6.90 0.36 9.13
CA ALA A 241 7.90 -0.11 8.16
C ALA A 241 7.67 0.47 6.76
N ASP A 242 6.43 0.57 6.30
CA ASP A 242 6.11 1.17 5.01
C ASP A 242 6.46 2.67 5.01
N LEU A 243 6.14 3.38 6.10
CA LEU A 243 6.55 4.77 6.29
C LEU A 243 8.07 4.93 6.37
N ASP A 244 8.78 4.00 7.00
CA ASP A 244 10.24 4.04 7.10
C ASP A 244 10.88 3.90 5.71
N ASN A 245 10.39 2.95 4.91
CA ASN A 245 10.83 2.75 3.53
C ASN A 245 10.56 3.96 2.62
N LEU A 246 9.44 4.67 2.83
CA LEU A 246 9.12 5.89 2.08
C LEU A 246 10.00 7.08 2.47
N HIS A 247 10.64 7.04 3.63
CA HIS A 247 11.42 8.13 4.21
C HIS A 247 12.86 7.70 4.50
N PRO A 248 13.68 7.30 3.50
CA PRO A 248 14.98 6.65 3.74
C PRO A 248 15.99 7.49 4.52
N ASN A 249 15.87 8.82 4.49
CA ASN A 249 16.79 9.71 5.22
C ASN A 249 16.37 9.92 6.67
N THR A 250 15.08 10.06 6.92
CA THR A 250 14.55 10.36 8.25
C THR A 250 14.13 9.11 8.97
N GLY A 251 13.46 8.18 8.28
CA GLY A 251 12.82 6.97 8.80
C GLY A 251 11.47 7.27 9.47
N SER A 252 10.87 6.26 10.09
CA SER A 252 9.66 6.38 10.92
C SER A 252 9.94 5.97 12.38
N ARG A 253 9.11 6.46 13.32
CA ARG A 253 9.20 6.08 14.75
C ARG A 253 7.89 5.43 15.16
N VAL A 254 7.96 4.32 15.88
CA VAL A 254 6.80 3.71 16.54
C VAL A 254 6.67 4.32 17.93
N LEU A 255 5.52 4.91 18.23
CA LEU A 255 5.19 5.44 19.55
C LEU A 255 4.55 4.33 20.38
N THR A 256 5.27 3.80 21.36
CA THR A 256 4.75 2.77 22.27
C THR A 256 5.48 2.81 23.62
N ASP A 257 4.78 2.40 24.67
CA ASP A 257 5.35 2.10 26.00
C ASP A 257 5.35 0.59 26.29
N ASP A 258 4.83 -0.23 25.36
CA ASP A 258 4.78 -1.68 25.51
C ASP A 258 6.14 -2.31 25.20
N PHE A 259 6.62 -3.14 26.13
CA PHE A 259 7.91 -3.81 26.00
C PHE A 259 7.95 -4.80 24.82
N GLY A 260 6.86 -5.55 24.62
CA GLY A 260 6.74 -6.52 23.54
C GLY A 260 6.72 -5.84 22.17
N MET A 261 5.92 -4.78 22.02
CA MET A 261 5.90 -3.95 20.81
C MET A 261 7.28 -3.37 20.51
N ARG A 262 7.99 -2.87 21.53
CA ARG A 262 9.34 -2.35 21.37
C ARG A 262 10.33 -3.40 20.87
N LEU A 263 10.30 -4.62 21.42
CA LEU A 263 11.16 -5.71 20.95
C LEU A 263 10.86 -6.08 19.49
N ARG A 264 9.57 -6.17 19.13
CA ARG A 264 9.17 -6.48 17.75
C ARG A 264 9.59 -5.37 16.78
N ALA A 265 9.43 -4.10 17.15
CA ALA A 265 9.89 -2.96 16.36
C ALA A 265 11.40 -3.03 16.10
N GLN A 266 12.20 -3.33 17.13
CA GLN A 266 13.65 -3.49 16.99
C GLN A 266 14.04 -4.65 16.08
N GLN A 267 13.32 -5.77 16.13
CA GLN A 267 13.56 -6.92 15.22
C GLN A 267 13.37 -6.56 13.75
N VAL A 268 12.48 -5.62 13.43
CA VAL A 268 12.26 -5.13 12.06
C VAL A 268 13.05 -3.85 11.73
N GLY A 269 13.97 -3.44 12.61
CA GLY A 269 14.85 -2.29 12.39
C GLY A 269 14.21 -0.92 12.61
N LEU A 270 13.00 -0.86 13.20
CA LEU A 270 12.30 0.39 13.45
C LEU A 270 12.77 1.07 14.74
N LYS A 271 12.80 2.41 14.69
CA LYS A 271 13.04 3.23 15.88
C LYS A 271 11.77 3.33 16.72
N VAL A 272 11.93 3.36 18.04
CA VAL A 272 10.84 3.48 18.99
C VAL A 272 10.97 4.77 19.78
N VAL A 273 9.84 5.43 20.01
CA VAL A 273 9.73 6.61 20.86
C VAL A 273 8.77 6.30 22.00
N SER A 274 9.15 6.67 23.21
CA SER A 274 8.28 6.59 24.39
C SER A 274 7.97 8.00 24.91
N LEU A 275 6.80 8.19 25.53
CA LEU A 275 6.49 9.47 26.17
C LEU A 275 7.07 9.54 27.59
N PRO A 276 7.53 10.72 28.05
CA PRO A 276 7.88 10.95 29.46
C PRO A 276 6.69 10.71 30.38
N GLN A 277 6.90 10.12 31.57
CA GLN A 277 5.83 9.73 32.51
C GLN A 277 4.88 10.87 32.89
N ASP A 278 5.33 12.12 32.83
CA ASP A 278 4.50 13.32 33.07
C ASP A 278 3.28 13.42 32.14
N TYR A 279 3.31 12.75 30.99
CA TYR A 279 2.20 12.69 30.04
C TYR A 279 1.22 11.54 30.28
N LYS A 280 1.44 10.68 31.29
CA LYS A 280 0.56 9.53 31.59
C LYS A 280 -0.70 9.98 32.34
N LYS A 281 -1.86 9.39 31.99
CA LYS A 281 -3.17 9.67 32.61
C LYS A 281 -3.41 8.94 33.92
#